data_AF-A0A2K0XCZ8-F1
#
_entry.id   AF-A0A2K0XCZ8-F1
#
_cell.length_a   1.000
_cell.length_b   1.000
_cell.length_c   1.000
_cell.angle_alpha   90.00
_cell.angle_beta   90.00
_cell.angle_gamma   90.00
#
_symmetry.space_group_name_H-M   'P 1'
#
loop_
_entity.id
_entity.type
_entity.pdbx_description
1 polymer ?
#
loop_
_entity_poly.entity_id
_entity_poly.type
_entity_poly.pdbx_seq_one_letter_code
_entity_poly.pdbx_strand_id
1 'polypeptide(L)'
;MMSYQCKIGCIGLVTALMICSCNEQKQPHPMSSSLSSNDTMEDTTPIYHHITLDSTEQLQIYYPHFKRMDLVCGVMPQPTNTSVIMVCAAAFTGQLKKEFSHENIAGNHVSGGVYHKGYPCKANTGAFVYAHRQWKFVYQDYAAEVARAADESGMGFGQMMLINNGLRMPANVVGKNIYRALCERKGKLCIIESRQPLLLIDFIKFLGRYGVTQALYLDMGEGWNYSWYRDNQGIVQYIHPKTQDYGTNWITFYR
;
A
#
# COMPACT_ATOMS: atom_id res chain seq x y z
N MET A 1 -9.85 58.28 -39.48
CA MET A 1 -10.65 58.25 -38.23
C MET A 1 -10.16 57.05 -37.44
N MET A 2 -9.24 57.08 -36.46
CA MET A 2 -8.86 58.06 -35.42
C MET A 2 -10.03 58.64 -34.64
N SER A 3 -10.12 58.23 -33.36
CA SER A 3 -10.41 59.00 -32.12
C SER A 3 -10.86 57.99 -31.04
N TYR A 4 -10.62 58.05 -29.72
CA TYR A 4 -10.07 58.98 -28.72
C TYR A 4 -9.37 58.09 -27.64
N GLN A 5 -8.14 58.29 -27.16
CA GLN A 5 -7.63 59.28 -26.18
C GLN A 5 -8.50 59.48 -24.92
N CYS A 6 -7.97 59.08 -23.76
CA CYS A 6 -7.85 59.99 -22.61
C CYS A 6 -6.63 59.60 -21.74
N LYS A 7 -5.64 60.48 -21.74
CA LYS A 7 -4.52 60.56 -20.77
C LYS A 7 -4.94 61.44 -19.59
N ILE A 8 -4.19 61.31 -18.47
CA ILE A 8 -3.62 62.34 -17.57
C ILE A 8 -3.27 61.54 -16.29
N GLY A 9 -2.03 61.33 -15.84
CA GLY A 9 -0.88 62.24 -15.69
C GLY A 9 -0.87 62.79 -14.25
N CYS A 10 0.21 62.99 -13.50
CA CYS A 10 1.65 62.66 -13.54
C CYS A 10 2.25 63.24 -12.23
N ILE A 11 3.46 62.80 -11.82
CA ILE A 11 4.43 63.50 -10.92
C ILE A 11 4.05 63.51 -9.42
N GLY A 12 4.85 63.09 -8.43
CA GLY A 12 6.30 62.90 -8.29
C GLY A 12 6.79 63.78 -7.13
N LEU A 13 7.39 63.24 -6.06
CA LEU A 13 8.42 63.94 -5.26
C LEU A 13 9.17 63.00 -4.32
N VAL A 14 10.49 63.11 -4.37
CA VAL A 14 11.50 62.55 -3.47
C VAL A 14 11.68 63.50 -2.28
N THR A 15 11.95 62.98 -1.08
CA THR A 15 12.71 63.71 -0.04
C THR A 15 13.46 62.74 0.87
N ALA A 16 14.68 63.13 1.22
CA ALA A 16 15.67 62.36 1.95
C ALA A 16 15.86 62.86 3.39
N LEU A 17 16.31 61.95 4.27
CA LEU A 17 17.20 62.07 5.45
C LEU A 17 17.15 63.32 6.35
N MET A 18 17.02 63.07 7.67
CA MET A 18 17.73 63.81 8.74
C MET A 18 17.81 62.95 10.02
N ILE A 19 19.02 62.91 10.59
CA ILE A 19 19.44 62.21 11.82
C ILE A 19 19.15 63.12 13.03
N CYS A 20 18.75 62.57 14.17
CA CYS A 20 19.08 63.15 15.48
C CYS A 20 19.10 62.06 16.56
N SER A 21 20.25 61.96 17.22
CA SER A 21 20.54 61.12 18.38
C SER A 21 20.28 61.92 19.66
N CYS A 22 19.72 61.29 20.70
CA CYS A 22 19.89 61.71 22.10
C CYS A 22 19.80 60.49 23.03
N ASN A 23 20.65 60.55 24.06
CA ASN A 23 21.13 59.49 24.94
C ASN A 23 20.42 59.54 26.31
N GLU A 24 20.82 58.62 27.23
CA GLU A 24 20.53 58.54 28.69
C GLU A 24 19.33 57.67 29.12
N GLN A 25 19.36 56.82 30.16
CA GLN A 25 20.35 56.43 31.18
C GLN A 25 19.88 55.09 31.82
N LYS A 26 20.79 54.38 32.51
CA LYS A 26 20.65 53.01 33.07
C LYS A 26 20.16 52.96 34.55
N GLN A 27 19.42 51.87 34.85
CA GLN A 27 19.36 51.03 36.10
C GLN A 27 18.55 51.48 37.34
N PRO A 28 18.10 50.58 38.27
CA PRO A 28 18.49 49.18 38.52
C PRO A 28 17.37 48.11 38.76
N HIS A 29 17.80 46.85 38.91
CA HIS A 29 17.08 45.55 39.05
C HIS A 29 16.19 45.36 40.32
N PRO A 30 15.42 44.26 40.43
CA PRO A 30 15.98 43.07 41.10
C PRO A 30 15.72 41.72 40.41
N MET A 31 16.56 40.78 40.83
CA MET A 31 16.77 39.41 40.40
C MET A 31 15.72 38.45 40.99
N SER A 32 15.38 37.39 40.23
CA SER A 32 14.97 36.04 40.69
C SER A 32 13.73 35.50 39.95
N SER A 33 13.94 34.58 39.03
CA SER A 33 13.60 33.17 39.27
C SER A 33 14.02 32.34 38.06
N SER A 34 14.86 31.35 38.32
CA SER A 34 15.23 30.31 37.38
C SER A 34 14.02 29.42 37.10
N LEU A 35 13.49 29.45 35.88
CA LEU A 35 12.68 28.38 35.34
C LEU A 35 13.50 27.68 34.26
N SER A 36 14.31 26.74 34.75
CA SER A 36 14.74 25.60 33.96
C SER A 36 13.51 24.73 33.76
N SER A 37 12.90 24.82 32.59
CA SER A 37 11.94 23.82 32.12
C SER A 37 12.59 23.09 30.94
N ASN A 38 13.43 22.11 31.27
CA ASN A 38 13.57 20.96 30.39
C ASN A 38 12.29 20.13 30.52
N ASP A 39 11.18 20.65 29.99
CA ASP A 39 10.01 19.83 29.70
C ASP A 39 10.33 19.01 28.46
N THR A 40 11.07 17.92 28.66
CA THR A 40 10.95 16.77 27.77
C THR A 40 9.51 16.29 27.88
N MET A 41 8.65 16.73 26.95
CA MET A 41 7.37 16.09 26.72
C MET A 41 7.66 14.61 26.47
N GLU A 42 7.28 13.74 27.42
CA GLU A 42 7.27 12.32 27.16
C GLU A 42 6.27 12.07 26.03
N ASP A 43 6.78 11.56 24.91
CA ASP A 43 5.95 11.11 23.81
C ASP A 43 5.15 9.88 24.28
N THR A 44 3.93 10.14 24.75
CA THR A 44 2.98 9.13 25.22
C THR A 44 2.29 8.41 24.05
N THR A 45 2.71 8.66 22.79
CA THR A 45 2.12 8.02 21.62
C THR A 45 2.31 6.50 21.71
N PRO A 46 1.21 5.71 21.71
CA PRO A 46 1.32 4.25 21.72
C PRO A 46 2.09 3.77 20.49
N ILE A 47 3.20 3.06 20.70
CA ILE A 47 3.92 2.38 19.63
C ILE A 47 3.30 0.99 19.45
N TYR A 48 2.70 0.78 18.29
CA TYR A 48 2.20 -0.51 17.83
C TYR A 48 3.31 -1.28 17.08
N HIS A 49 3.13 -2.60 16.98
CA HIS A 49 3.95 -3.45 16.11
C HIS A 49 3.07 -3.94 14.96
N HIS A 50 2.71 -3.03 14.04
CA HIS A 50 1.83 -3.34 12.91
C HIS A 50 2.61 -3.83 11.70
N ILE A 51 3.77 -3.24 11.43
CA ILE A 51 4.51 -3.52 10.22
C ILE A 51 6.03 -3.39 10.42
N THR A 52 6.79 -4.22 9.73
CA THR A 52 8.23 -4.00 9.52
C THR A 52 8.45 -3.65 8.05
N LEU A 53 9.12 -2.53 7.81
CA LEU A 53 9.50 -2.09 6.48
C LEU A 53 10.95 -2.50 6.21
N ASP A 54 11.21 -2.93 4.97
CA ASP A 54 12.56 -3.20 4.46
C ASP A 54 12.62 -2.73 2.99
N SER A 55 13.81 -2.56 2.45
CA SER A 55 13.98 -2.16 1.07
C SER A 55 15.28 -2.68 0.46
N THR A 56 15.26 -2.75 -0.86
CA THR A 56 16.47 -2.79 -1.67
C THR A 56 16.45 -1.59 -2.60
N GLU A 57 17.48 -1.43 -3.42
CA GLU A 57 17.48 -0.41 -4.47
C GLU A 57 16.22 -0.49 -5.37
N GLN A 58 15.71 -1.71 -5.62
CA GLN A 58 14.64 -1.94 -6.59
C GLN A 58 13.29 -2.35 -6.00
N LEU A 59 13.26 -2.71 -4.71
CA LEU A 59 12.10 -3.28 -4.05
C LEU A 59 11.77 -2.53 -2.76
N GLN A 60 10.48 -2.31 -2.51
CA GLN A 60 9.94 -1.95 -1.21
C GLN A 60 9.25 -3.19 -0.62
N ILE A 61 9.55 -3.50 0.65
CA ILE A 61 9.06 -4.70 1.32
C ILE A 61 8.26 -4.31 2.56
N TYR A 62 7.14 -5.00 2.74
CA TYR A 62 6.19 -4.81 3.81
C TYR A 62 5.96 -6.15 4.51
N TYR A 63 6.38 -6.28 5.77
CA TYR A 63 6.07 -7.44 6.62
C TYR A 63 4.95 -7.04 7.58
N PRO A 64 3.66 -7.32 7.27
CA PRO A 64 2.58 -7.07 8.20
C PRO A 64 2.64 -8.05 9.38
N HIS A 65 2.37 -7.56 10.59
CA HIS A 65 2.31 -8.36 11.83
C HIS A 65 0.85 -8.65 12.15
N PHE A 66 0.30 -9.71 11.56
CA PHE A 66 -1.13 -9.99 11.56
C PHE A 66 -1.50 -11.21 12.41
N LYS A 67 -2.72 -11.24 12.91
CA LYS A 67 -3.34 -12.41 13.54
C LYS A 67 -4.37 -13.09 12.64
N ARG A 68 -4.98 -12.32 11.73
CA ARG A 68 -5.97 -12.78 10.76
C ARG A 68 -5.71 -12.13 9.41
N MET A 69 -6.11 -12.84 8.37
CA MET A 69 -6.08 -12.36 7.00
C MET A 69 -7.34 -12.83 6.26
N ASP A 70 -7.77 -12.08 5.26
CA ASP A 70 -8.91 -12.43 4.43
C ASP A 70 -8.73 -11.90 2.99
N LEU A 71 -9.43 -12.51 2.05
CA LEU A 71 -9.71 -11.89 0.76
C LEU A 71 -11.05 -11.18 0.93
N VAL A 72 -11.03 -9.86 1.07
CA VAL A 72 -12.26 -9.08 1.19
C VAL A 72 -12.76 -8.78 -0.21
N CYS A 73 -14.04 -9.07 -0.48
CA CYS A 73 -14.68 -8.79 -1.76
C CYS A 73 -15.83 -7.77 -1.64
N GLY A 74 -16.08 -7.04 -2.72
CA GLY A 74 -17.19 -6.09 -2.86
C GLY A 74 -16.95 -4.74 -2.19
N VAL A 75 -16.74 -4.73 -0.88
CA VAL A 75 -16.56 -3.49 -0.11
C VAL A 75 -15.17 -3.44 0.50
N MET A 76 -14.36 -2.46 0.06
CA MET A 76 -13.02 -2.30 0.58
C MET A 76 -13.05 -1.93 2.08
N PRO A 77 -12.17 -2.54 2.90
CA PRO A 77 -11.95 -2.08 4.26
C PRO A 77 -11.55 -0.60 4.28
N GLN A 78 -12.22 0.18 5.13
CA GLN A 78 -11.97 1.61 5.25
C GLN A 78 -10.76 1.88 6.15
N PRO A 79 -9.95 2.92 5.88
CA PRO A 79 -8.84 3.36 6.74
C PRO A 79 -9.23 3.65 8.19
N THR A 80 -10.51 3.97 8.44
CA THR A 80 -11.08 4.19 9.78
C THR A 80 -11.24 2.90 10.59
N ASN A 81 -11.22 1.73 9.95
CA ASN A 81 -11.19 0.45 10.65
C ASN A 81 -9.78 0.21 11.24
N THR A 82 -9.64 0.45 12.54
CA THR A 82 -8.36 0.34 13.25
C THR A 82 -7.87 -1.09 13.44
N SER A 83 -8.69 -2.11 13.15
CA SER A 83 -8.25 -3.51 13.16
C SER A 83 -7.43 -3.89 11.92
N VAL A 84 -7.56 -3.12 10.83
CA VAL A 84 -6.87 -3.36 9.57
C VAL A 84 -5.47 -2.76 9.61
N ILE A 85 -4.48 -3.59 9.29
CA ILE A 85 -3.06 -3.25 9.23
C ILE A 85 -2.63 -2.93 7.80
N MET A 86 -3.10 -3.69 6.80
CA MET A 86 -2.68 -3.49 5.41
C MET A 86 -3.74 -4.02 4.46
N VAL A 87 -3.93 -3.29 3.36
CA VAL A 87 -4.85 -3.66 2.27
C VAL A 87 -4.15 -3.47 0.93
N CYS A 88 -4.24 -4.47 0.07
CA CYS A 88 -3.78 -4.41 -1.32
C CYS A 88 -4.81 -5.07 -2.22
N ALA A 89 -4.99 -4.57 -3.45
CA ALA A 89 -5.69 -5.33 -4.48
C ALA A 89 -5.02 -6.70 -4.67
N ALA A 90 -5.82 -7.73 -4.97
CA ALA A 90 -5.36 -9.11 -4.96
C ALA A 90 -5.49 -9.81 -6.32
N ALA A 91 -6.70 -10.18 -6.70
CA ALA A 91 -7.00 -10.91 -7.93
C ALA A 91 -7.54 -10.01 -9.02
N PHE A 92 -7.32 -10.42 -10.28
CA PHE A 92 -7.86 -9.71 -11.43
C PHE A 92 -9.39 -9.62 -11.39
N THR A 93 -9.89 -8.49 -11.87
CA THR A 93 -11.31 -8.27 -12.15
C THR A 93 -11.53 -8.34 -13.66
N GLY A 94 -12.59 -9.03 -14.09
CA GLY A 94 -12.91 -9.20 -15.51
C GLY A 94 -13.50 -7.93 -16.13
N GLN A 95 -14.81 -7.80 -16.07
CA GLN A 95 -15.55 -6.68 -16.68
C GLN A 95 -15.66 -5.48 -15.74
N LEU A 96 -15.73 -4.27 -16.30
CA LEU A 96 -16.07 -3.05 -15.56
C LEU A 96 -17.57 -3.02 -15.28
N LYS A 97 -18.00 -3.56 -14.14
CA LYS A 97 -19.40 -3.62 -13.72
C LYS A 97 -19.70 -2.54 -12.69
N LYS A 98 -20.92 -1.99 -12.72
CA LYS A 98 -21.41 -1.04 -11.70
C LYS A 98 -21.73 -1.73 -10.38
N GLU A 99 -22.13 -2.99 -10.45
CA GLU A 99 -22.48 -3.81 -9.29
C GLU A 99 -21.45 -4.91 -9.10
N PHE A 100 -21.15 -5.19 -7.83
CA PHE A 100 -20.24 -6.24 -7.46
C PHE A 100 -20.81 -7.63 -7.79
N SER A 101 -19.95 -8.53 -8.27
CA SER A 101 -20.28 -9.93 -8.50
C SER A 101 -19.02 -10.77 -8.34
N HIS A 102 -19.11 -11.83 -7.53
CA HIS A 102 -18.01 -12.79 -7.35
C HIS A 102 -17.60 -13.48 -8.66
N GLU A 103 -18.54 -13.72 -9.58
CA GLU A 103 -18.25 -14.33 -10.88
C GLU A 103 -17.32 -13.47 -11.74
N ASN A 104 -17.20 -12.18 -11.41
CA ASN A 104 -16.34 -11.24 -12.10
C ASN A 104 -14.89 -11.21 -11.57
N ILE A 105 -14.59 -11.96 -10.51
CA ILE A 105 -13.22 -12.14 -9.99
C ILE A 105 -12.57 -13.32 -10.70
N ALA A 106 -11.29 -13.18 -11.05
CA ALA A 106 -10.54 -14.22 -11.74
C ALA A 106 -10.24 -15.42 -10.83
N GLY A 107 -10.77 -16.57 -11.21
CA GLY A 107 -10.60 -17.83 -10.51
C GLY A 107 -11.52 -17.99 -9.31
N ASN A 108 -11.73 -19.25 -8.94
CA ASN A 108 -12.43 -19.58 -7.70
C ASN A 108 -11.63 -19.06 -6.51
N HIS A 109 -12.36 -18.59 -5.49
CA HIS A 109 -11.76 -17.92 -4.34
C HIS A 109 -12.63 -18.14 -3.10
N VAL A 110 -12.05 -17.85 -1.94
CA VAL A 110 -12.71 -17.90 -0.64
C VAL A 110 -12.59 -16.54 0.00
N SER A 111 -13.73 -15.97 0.37
CA SER A 111 -13.86 -14.66 1.02
C SER A 111 -14.74 -14.83 2.26
N GLY A 112 -14.26 -14.40 3.43
CA GLY A 112 -15.02 -14.54 4.67
C GLY A 112 -15.41 -15.99 5.00
N GLY A 113 -14.55 -16.95 4.66
CA GLY A 113 -14.80 -18.39 4.85
C GLY A 113 -15.73 -19.03 3.83
N VAL A 114 -16.25 -18.30 2.85
CA VAL A 114 -17.21 -18.81 1.87
C VAL A 114 -16.55 -19.01 0.52
N TYR A 115 -16.78 -20.18 -0.10
CA TYR A 115 -16.33 -20.48 -1.45
C TYR A 115 -17.18 -19.76 -2.49
N HIS A 116 -16.52 -19.15 -3.48
CA HIS A 116 -17.16 -18.49 -4.59
C HIS A 116 -16.58 -18.95 -5.93
N LYS A 117 -17.46 -19.10 -6.92
CA LYS A 117 -17.07 -19.37 -8.31
C LYS A 117 -16.73 -18.04 -8.99
N GLY A 118 -15.49 -17.90 -9.44
CA GLY A 118 -15.04 -16.81 -10.30
C GLY A 118 -14.98 -17.24 -11.76
N TYR A 119 -14.59 -16.34 -12.66
CA TYR A 119 -14.41 -16.69 -14.07
C TYR A 119 -13.06 -17.39 -14.31
N PRO A 120 -12.96 -18.31 -15.27
CA PRO A 120 -11.69 -18.95 -15.62
C PRO A 120 -10.67 -17.93 -16.17
N CYS A 121 -9.47 -17.91 -15.61
CA CYS A 121 -8.40 -17.02 -16.05
C CYS A 121 -7.11 -17.81 -16.29
N LYS A 122 -6.69 -17.92 -17.56
CA LYS A 122 -5.50 -18.70 -17.96
C LYS A 122 -4.19 -18.17 -17.35
N ALA A 123 -4.16 -16.90 -16.94
CA ALA A 123 -3.00 -16.32 -16.27
C ALA A 123 -2.85 -16.80 -14.82
N ASN A 124 -3.90 -17.34 -14.21
CA ASN A 124 -3.84 -17.89 -12.86
C ASN A 124 -3.19 -19.27 -12.89
N THR A 125 -1.90 -19.32 -12.56
CA THR A 125 -1.10 -20.55 -12.52
C THR A 125 -0.86 -21.07 -11.11
N GLY A 126 -1.25 -20.31 -10.09
CA GLY A 126 -1.19 -20.72 -8.70
C GLY A 126 -2.28 -20.06 -7.87
N ALA A 127 -2.25 -20.36 -6.57
CA ALA A 127 -3.12 -19.76 -5.59
C ALA A 127 -2.42 -19.58 -4.26
N PHE A 128 -3.01 -18.72 -3.45
CA PHE A 128 -2.69 -18.58 -2.04
C PHE A 128 -3.90 -18.99 -1.23
N VAL A 129 -3.69 -19.75 -0.16
CA VAL A 129 -4.72 -20.12 0.81
C VAL A 129 -4.22 -19.86 2.23
N TYR A 130 -5.13 -19.47 3.12
CA TYR A 130 -4.85 -19.27 4.53
C TYR A 130 -6.02 -19.74 5.38
N ALA A 131 -5.73 -20.62 6.35
CA ALA A 131 -6.67 -21.14 7.32
C ALA A 131 -5.90 -21.55 8.59
N HIS A 132 -6.55 -21.50 9.75
CA HIS A 132 -5.94 -21.92 11.04
C HIS A 132 -4.55 -21.29 11.33
N ARG A 133 -4.35 -20.03 10.92
CA ARG A 133 -3.07 -19.30 11.03
C ARG A 133 -1.89 -19.91 10.27
N GLN A 134 -2.18 -20.82 9.34
CA GLN A 134 -1.23 -21.37 8.38
C GLN A 134 -1.56 -20.84 6.98
N TRP A 135 -0.54 -20.65 6.17
CA TRP A 135 -0.71 -20.31 4.76
C TRP A 135 -0.01 -21.32 3.86
N LYS A 136 -0.47 -21.38 2.61
CA LYS A 136 0.16 -22.20 1.58
C LYS A 136 0.08 -21.47 0.24
N PHE A 137 1.20 -21.48 -0.47
CA PHE A 137 1.25 -21.18 -1.89
C PHE A 137 1.11 -22.49 -2.65
N VAL A 138 0.23 -22.53 -3.65
CA VAL A 138 -0.06 -23.72 -4.44
C VAL A 138 0.21 -23.39 -5.89
N TYR A 139 1.06 -24.19 -6.54
CA TYR A 139 1.33 -24.06 -7.97
C TYR A 139 0.60 -25.16 -8.73
N GLN A 140 -0.21 -24.75 -9.72
CA GLN A 140 -1.09 -25.63 -10.51
C GLN A 140 -2.11 -26.39 -9.66
N ASP A 141 -3.15 -26.92 -10.31
CA ASP A 141 -4.18 -27.81 -9.73
C ASP A 141 -4.73 -27.41 -8.35
N TYR A 142 -4.81 -26.10 -8.08
CA TYR A 142 -5.05 -25.55 -6.76
C TYR A 142 -6.53 -25.57 -6.32
N ALA A 143 -7.43 -26.07 -7.16
CA ALA A 143 -8.87 -26.02 -6.92
C ALA A 143 -9.28 -26.72 -5.62
N ALA A 144 -8.69 -27.88 -5.34
CA ALA A 144 -8.95 -28.64 -4.11
C ALA A 144 -8.49 -27.89 -2.86
N GLU A 145 -7.35 -27.20 -2.93
CA GLU A 145 -6.81 -26.42 -1.81
C GLU A 145 -7.65 -25.17 -1.53
N VAL A 146 -8.15 -24.50 -2.56
CA VAL A 146 -9.08 -23.37 -2.41
C VAL A 146 -10.41 -23.85 -1.81
N ALA A 147 -10.96 -24.98 -2.26
CA ALA A 147 -12.18 -25.54 -1.67
C ALA A 147 -11.97 -25.91 -0.19
N ARG A 148 -10.86 -26.58 0.13
CA ARG A 148 -10.50 -26.92 1.51
C ARG A 148 -10.37 -25.70 2.42
N ALA A 149 -9.84 -24.58 1.90
CA ALA A 149 -9.76 -23.34 2.67
C ALA A 149 -11.16 -22.83 3.08
N ALA A 150 -12.20 -23.05 2.27
CA ALA A 150 -13.57 -22.71 2.65
C ALA A 150 -14.12 -23.66 3.73
N ASP A 151 -13.87 -24.97 3.61
CA ASP A 151 -14.27 -25.95 4.63
C ASP A 151 -13.64 -25.63 5.99
N GLU A 152 -12.44 -25.04 5.98
CA GLU A 152 -11.71 -24.57 7.14
C GLU A 152 -12.04 -23.12 7.56
N SER A 153 -13.08 -22.50 6.96
CA SER A 153 -13.49 -21.10 7.22
C SER A 153 -12.37 -20.07 7.05
N GLY A 154 -11.45 -20.33 6.11
CA GLY A 154 -10.30 -19.51 5.79
C GLY A 154 -10.52 -18.55 4.63
N MET A 155 -9.46 -18.32 3.85
CA MET A 155 -9.47 -17.49 2.63
C MET A 155 -8.57 -18.11 1.57
N GLY A 156 -8.78 -17.70 0.31
CA GLY A 156 -7.86 -18.05 -0.76
C GLY A 156 -8.25 -17.45 -2.10
N PHE A 157 -7.28 -17.29 -2.99
CA PHE A 157 -7.50 -16.76 -4.33
C PHE A 157 -6.42 -17.24 -5.29
N GLY A 158 -6.78 -17.32 -6.58
CA GLY A 158 -5.86 -17.67 -7.65
C GLY A 158 -5.18 -16.46 -8.25
N GLN A 159 -3.89 -16.57 -8.56
CA GLN A 159 -3.17 -15.60 -9.38
C GLN A 159 -1.98 -16.21 -10.12
N MET A 160 -1.24 -15.39 -10.88
CA MET A 160 -0.01 -15.84 -11.52
C MET A 160 1.06 -16.16 -10.47
N MET A 161 1.50 -17.41 -10.42
CA MET A 161 2.65 -17.82 -9.61
C MET A 161 3.92 -17.30 -10.29
N LEU A 162 4.73 -16.53 -9.56
CA LEU A 162 5.96 -15.90 -10.06
C LEU A 162 7.20 -16.68 -9.63
N ILE A 163 7.22 -17.16 -8.39
CA ILE A 163 8.27 -18.00 -7.81
C ILE A 163 7.62 -19.13 -7.04
N ASN A 164 8.04 -20.37 -7.29
CA ASN A 164 7.63 -21.55 -6.55
C ASN A 164 8.86 -22.30 -6.01
N ASN A 165 8.97 -22.45 -4.69
CA ASN A 165 10.11 -23.09 -4.02
C ASN A 165 11.48 -22.53 -4.47
N GLY A 166 11.57 -21.21 -4.62
CA GLY A 166 12.77 -20.50 -5.09
C GLY A 166 13.02 -20.57 -6.60
N LEU A 167 12.22 -21.35 -7.33
CA LEU A 167 12.30 -21.45 -8.79
C LEU A 167 11.42 -20.40 -9.44
N ARG A 168 11.97 -19.68 -10.42
CA ARG A 168 11.23 -18.72 -11.24
C ARG A 168 10.25 -19.46 -12.15
N MET A 169 8.98 -19.04 -12.11
CA MET A 169 7.95 -19.58 -12.98
C MET A 169 7.90 -18.83 -14.33
N PRO A 170 7.41 -19.49 -15.40
CA PRO A 170 7.20 -18.83 -16.69
C PRO A 170 6.23 -17.65 -16.57
N ALA A 171 6.61 -16.51 -17.12
CA ALA A 171 5.77 -15.31 -17.14
C ALA A 171 6.00 -14.57 -18.46
N ASN A 172 4.94 -14.48 -19.27
CA ASN A 172 4.95 -13.87 -20.60
C ASN A 172 4.10 -12.58 -20.59
N VAL A 173 4.45 -11.65 -19.71
CA VAL A 173 3.86 -10.31 -19.67
C VAL A 173 4.84 -9.34 -20.31
N VAL A 174 4.35 -8.60 -21.31
CA VAL A 174 5.12 -7.59 -22.05
C VAL A 174 4.82 -6.22 -21.47
N GLY A 175 5.79 -5.32 -21.52
CA GLY A 175 5.66 -3.95 -21.03
C GLY A 175 6.18 -3.78 -19.61
N LYS A 176 6.42 -2.50 -19.27
CA LYS A 176 6.88 -2.12 -17.93
C LYS A 176 5.69 -1.75 -17.07
N ASN A 177 5.71 -2.17 -15.81
CA ASN A 177 4.75 -1.74 -14.79
C ASN A 177 5.42 -1.71 -13.42
N ILE A 178 4.79 -1.04 -12.46
CA ILE A 178 4.99 -1.35 -11.05
C ILE A 178 4.34 -2.72 -10.79
N TYR A 179 5.11 -3.66 -10.28
CA TYR A 179 4.61 -4.99 -9.93
C TYR A 179 4.60 -5.19 -8.42
N ARG A 180 3.61 -5.94 -7.95
CA ARG A 180 3.44 -6.32 -6.55
C ARG A 180 3.22 -7.82 -6.45
N ALA A 181 3.74 -8.44 -5.40
CA ALA A 181 3.49 -9.83 -5.10
C ALA A 181 3.29 -10.05 -3.61
N LEU A 182 2.45 -11.04 -3.29
CA LEU A 182 2.43 -11.71 -1.99
C LEU A 182 3.56 -12.75 -2.00
N CYS A 183 4.45 -12.66 -1.03
CA CYS A 183 5.70 -13.40 -1.02
C CYS A 183 5.89 -14.14 0.30
N GLU A 184 6.64 -15.24 0.25
CA GLU A 184 7.26 -15.85 1.42
C GLU A 184 8.78 -15.68 1.35
N ARG A 185 9.37 -15.29 2.48
CA ARG A 185 10.82 -15.23 2.66
C ARG A 185 11.20 -15.57 4.09
N LYS A 186 12.13 -16.50 4.26
CA LYS A 186 12.62 -16.96 5.59
C LYS A 186 11.46 -17.34 6.53
N GLY A 187 10.45 -18.04 5.99
CA GLY A 187 9.25 -18.46 6.75
C GLY A 187 8.31 -17.32 7.17
N LYS A 188 8.47 -16.12 6.60
CA LYS A 188 7.59 -14.96 6.86
C LYS A 188 6.86 -14.55 5.59
N LEU A 189 5.59 -14.23 5.74
CA LEU A 189 4.76 -13.66 4.69
C LEU A 189 5.03 -12.14 4.56
N CYS A 190 5.13 -11.64 3.33
CA CYS A 190 5.31 -10.21 3.07
C CYS A 190 4.68 -9.78 1.74
N ILE A 191 4.42 -8.48 1.62
CA ILE A 191 4.08 -7.85 0.34
C ILE A 191 5.35 -7.17 -0.17
N ILE A 192 5.67 -7.38 -1.45
CA ILE A 192 6.81 -6.75 -2.10
C ILE A 192 6.34 -6.03 -3.35
N GLU A 193 6.78 -4.79 -3.53
CA GLU A 193 6.50 -3.96 -4.70
C GLU A 193 7.80 -3.42 -5.32
N SER A 194 7.86 -3.34 -6.65
CA SER A 194 8.95 -2.65 -7.35
C SER A 194 8.88 -1.14 -7.14
N ARG A 195 10.02 -0.49 -6.85
CA ARG A 195 10.06 0.97 -6.62
C ARG A 195 9.88 1.81 -7.88
N GLN A 196 10.07 1.21 -9.05
CA GLN A 196 10.00 1.85 -10.36
C GLN A 196 9.41 0.88 -11.38
N PRO A 197 8.88 1.36 -12.52
CA PRO A 197 8.37 0.48 -13.56
C PRO A 197 9.47 -0.45 -14.10
N LEU A 198 9.24 -1.75 -14.02
CA LEU A 198 10.16 -2.80 -14.48
C LEU A 198 9.47 -3.68 -15.51
N LEU A 199 10.24 -4.50 -16.25
CA LEU A 199 9.68 -5.68 -16.90
C LEU A 199 9.37 -6.74 -15.83
N LEU A 200 8.32 -7.54 -16.03
CA LEU A 200 7.94 -8.56 -15.04
C LEU A 200 9.07 -9.55 -14.77
N ILE A 201 9.80 -9.90 -15.83
CA ILE A 201 11.00 -10.74 -15.78
C ILE A 201 12.03 -10.19 -14.77
N ASP A 202 12.26 -8.89 -14.75
CA ASP A 202 13.26 -8.26 -13.90
C ASP A 202 12.77 -8.13 -12.45
N PHE A 203 11.47 -7.84 -12.26
CA PHE A 203 10.86 -7.93 -10.94
C PHE A 203 11.06 -9.32 -10.31
N ILE A 204 10.79 -10.39 -11.05
CA ILE A 204 10.99 -11.77 -10.56
C ILE A 204 12.48 -12.04 -10.23
N LYS A 205 13.42 -11.55 -11.06
CA LYS A 205 14.85 -11.66 -10.76
C LYS A 205 15.21 -10.96 -9.45
N PHE A 206 14.68 -9.76 -9.20
CA PHE A 206 14.95 -9.04 -7.96
C PHE A 206 14.34 -9.73 -6.73
N LEU A 207 13.13 -10.29 -6.84
CA LEU A 207 12.54 -11.14 -5.79
C LEU A 207 13.45 -12.33 -5.47
N GLY A 208 13.93 -13.04 -6.50
CA GLY A 208 14.84 -14.17 -6.34
C GLY A 208 16.16 -13.78 -5.66
N ARG A 209 16.78 -12.67 -6.10
CA ARG A 209 18.01 -12.12 -5.48
C ARG A 209 17.82 -11.72 -4.02
N TYR A 210 16.63 -11.21 -3.66
CA TYR A 210 16.31 -10.88 -2.28
C TYR A 210 16.10 -12.13 -1.40
N GLY A 211 15.92 -13.31 -2.01
CA GLY A 211 15.77 -14.60 -1.31
C GLY A 211 14.32 -15.01 -1.07
N VAL A 212 13.40 -14.57 -1.93
CA VAL A 212 11.99 -14.99 -1.91
C VAL A 212 11.87 -16.44 -2.35
N THR A 213 11.13 -17.26 -1.58
CA THR A 213 10.91 -18.68 -1.86
C THR A 213 9.56 -18.95 -2.52
N GLN A 214 8.55 -18.14 -2.23
CA GLN A 214 7.24 -18.18 -2.89
C GLN A 214 6.84 -16.77 -3.30
N ALA A 215 6.25 -16.60 -4.47
CA ALA A 215 5.68 -15.32 -4.89
C ALA A 215 4.45 -15.53 -5.76
N LEU A 216 3.31 -14.99 -5.33
CA LEU A 216 2.07 -14.91 -6.09
C LEU A 216 1.83 -13.45 -6.47
N TYR A 217 1.59 -13.18 -7.76
CA TYR A 217 1.31 -11.84 -8.24
C TYR A 217 0.04 -11.26 -7.59
N LEU A 218 0.03 -9.94 -7.39
CA LEU A 218 -1.13 -9.18 -6.94
C LEU A 218 -1.47 -8.10 -7.97
N ASP A 219 -2.76 -7.83 -8.15
CA ASP A 219 -3.22 -6.92 -9.18
C ASP A 219 -2.64 -5.50 -9.00
N MET A 220 -2.04 -5.01 -10.08
CA MET A 220 -1.44 -3.68 -10.22
C MET A 220 -1.89 -3.00 -11.51
N GLY A 221 -3.09 -3.32 -11.99
CA GLY A 221 -3.75 -2.56 -13.05
C GLY A 221 -3.83 -1.08 -12.70
N GLU A 222 -3.71 -0.21 -13.69
CA GLU A 222 -3.78 1.24 -13.51
C GLU A 222 -5.12 1.64 -12.86
N GLY A 223 -5.08 2.20 -11.65
CA GLY A 223 -6.29 2.52 -10.88
C GLY A 223 -6.83 1.37 -10.02
N TRP A 224 -6.46 0.11 -10.29
CA TRP A 224 -6.78 -1.05 -9.43
C TRP A 224 -5.83 -1.20 -8.24
N ASN A 225 -4.70 -0.50 -8.24
CA ASN A 225 -3.62 -0.70 -7.28
C ASN A 225 -3.78 0.02 -5.93
N TYR A 226 -4.92 0.67 -5.68
CA TYR A 226 -5.19 1.37 -4.42
C TYR A 226 -4.87 0.50 -3.21
N SER A 227 -4.07 1.04 -2.31
CA SER A 227 -3.48 0.26 -1.22
C SER A 227 -2.90 1.16 -0.15
N TRP A 228 -2.92 0.66 1.07
CA TRP A 228 -2.43 1.37 2.24
C TRP A 228 -2.06 0.38 3.33
N TYR A 229 -1.24 0.87 4.26
CA TYR A 229 -0.92 0.16 5.50
C TYR A 229 -0.98 1.11 6.68
N ARG A 230 -1.00 0.55 7.89
CA ARG A 230 -0.91 1.28 9.14
C ARG A 230 0.51 1.17 9.67
N ASP A 231 1.16 2.29 9.91
CA ASP A 231 2.48 2.31 10.52
C ASP A 231 2.42 1.97 12.03
N ASN A 232 3.59 1.99 12.66
CA ASN A 232 3.74 1.63 14.07
C ASN A 232 3.25 2.72 15.02
N GLN A 233 2.83 3.89 14.54
CA GLN A 233 2.13 4.92 15.32
C GLN A 233 0.60 4.80 15.14
N GLY A 234 0.14 3.84 14.34
CA GLY A 234 -1.28 3.67 14.05
C GLY A 234 -1.78 4.58 12.91
N ILE A 235 -0.90 5.30 12.22
CA ILE A 235 -1.25 6.24 11.15
C ILE A 235 -1.32 5.50 9.81
N VAL A 236 -2.29 5.87 8.98
CA VAL A 236 -2.49 5.27 7.66
C VAL A 236 -1.52 5.90 6.65
N GLN A 237 -0.74 5.05 6.01
CA GLN A 237 0.19 5.37 4.94
C GLN A 237 -0.33 4.79 3.63
N TYR A 238 -0.62 5.64 2.65
CA TYR A 238 -1.06 5.22 1.32
C TYR A 238 0.15 4.84 0.47
N ILE A 239 0.10 3.64 -0.11
CA ILE A 239 1.10 3.17 -1.09
C ILE A 239 0.70 3.70 -2.47
N HIS A 240 -0.57 3.49 -2.84
CA HIS A 240 -1.19 4.09 -4.02
C HIS A 240 -2.52 4.72 -3.59
N PRO A 241 -2.67 6.06 -3.63
CA PRO A 241 -3.83 6.75 -3.04
C PRO A 241 -5.04 6.90 -3.98
N LYS A 242 -4.90 6.58 -5.27
CA LYS A 242 -5.98 6.73 -6.24
C LYS A 242 -6.92 5.52 -6.19
N THR A 243 -8.17 5.75 -5.80
CA THR A 243 -9.26 4.76 -5.89
C THR A 243 -9.96 4.84 -7.25
N GLN A 244 -10.72 3.80 -7.56
CA GLN A 244 -11.69 3.81 -8.64
C GLN A 244 -12.88 2.90 -8.31
N ASP A 245 -13.97 3.06 -9.04
CA ASP A 245 -15.24 2.37 -8.77
C ASP A 245 -15.20 0.86 -9.08
N TYR A 246 -14.14 0.38 -9.74
CA TYR A 246 -14.02 -1.00 -10.22
C TYR A 246 -13.06 -1.87 -9.40
N GLY A 247 -12.58 -1.39 -8.26
CA GLY A 247 -11.88 -2.25 -7.28
C GLY A 247 -12.88 -3.21 -6.65
N THR A 248 -12.63 -4.52 -6.73
CA THR A 248 -13.62 -5.53 -6.28
C THR A 248 -13.12 -6.45 -5.18
N ASN A 249 -11.80 -6.57 -5.00
CA ASN A 249 -11.24 -7.54 -4.08
C ASN A 249 -9.86 -7.13 -3.57
N TRP A 250 -9.59 -7.42 -2.30
CA TRP A 250 -8.39 -7.01 -1.61
C TRP A 250 -7.91 -8.05 -0.61
N ILE A 251 -6.61 -8.35 -0.64
CA ILE A 251 -5.97 -9.07 0.46
C ILE A 251 -5.82 -8.10 1.64
N THR A 252 -6.35 -8.52 2.79
CA THR A 252 -6.43 -7.67 3.97
C THR A 252 -5.83 -8.36 5.18
N PHE A 253 -4.93 -7.65 5.87
CA PHE A 253 -4.25 -8.10 7.08
C PHE A 253 -4.84 -7.40 8.31
N TYR A 254 -5.10 -8.16 9.37
CA TYR A 254 -5.71 -7.68 10.61
C TYR A 254 -4.86 -8.01 11.84
N ARG A 255 -4.87 -7.13 12.83
CA ARG A 255 -4.19 -7.32 14.14
C ARG A 255 -4.87 -8.31 15.07
#